data_AF-A0A1R3XLZ1-F1
#
_entry.id   AF-A0A1R3XLZ1-F1
#
_cell.length_a   1.000
_cell.length_b   1.000
_cell.length_c   1.000
_cell.angle_alpha   90.00
_cell.angle_beta   90.00
_cell.angle_gamma   90.00
#
_symmetry.space_group_name_H-M   'P 1'
#
loop_
_entity.id
_entity.type
_entity.pdbx_description
1 polymer ?
#
loop_
_entity_poly.entity_id
_entity_poly.type
_entity_poly.pdbx_seq_one_letter_code
_entity_poly.pdbx_strand_id
1 'polypeptide(L)' 'MYASAMTANTDIVTTTCGRELDLNRTELIIERSNSLFSYNIHKLDTGEYVIAEKFYGNPFNNRYILLNDEQIEMLKHL' A
#
# COMPACT_ATOMS: atom_id res chain seq x y z
N MET A 1 31.61 -13.37 0.92
CA MET A 1 30.60 -12.77 0.01
C MET A 1 29.24 -13.14 0.56
N TYR A 2 28.64 -12.28 1.38
CA TYR A 2 27.30 -12.55 1.90
C TYR A 2 26.32 -12.19 0.79
N ALA A 3 25.61 -13.20 0.28
CA ALA A 3 24.51 -12.99 -0.65
C ALA A 3 23.53 -12.04 0.02
N SER A 4 23.36 -10.86 -0.57
CA SER A 4 22.24 -9.98 -0.25
C SER A 4 21.01 -10.79 -0.59
N ALA A 5 20.33 -11.34 0.42
CA ALA A 5 18.98 -11.82 0.24
C ALA A 5 18.21 -10.59 -0.23
N MET A 6 17.97 -10.48 -1.53
CA MET A 6 16.86 -9.68 -2.01
C MET A 6 15.67 -10.29 -1.31
N THR A 7 15.26 -9.67 -0.20
CA THR A 7 13.95 -9.83 0.38
C THR A 7 13.03 -9.41 -0.76
N ALA A 8 12.67 -10.36 -1.62
CA ALA A 8 11.51 -10.24 -2.46
C ALA A 8 10.36 -10.16 -1.46
N ASN A 9 10.15 -8.96 -0.93
CA ASN A 9 8.93 -8.62 -0.24
C ASN A 9 7.88 -8.74 -1.33
N THR A 10 7.36 -9.95 -1.49
CA THR A 10 6.02 -10.14 -1.99
C THR A 10 5.17 -9.34 -1.02
N ASP A 11 4.96 -8.05 -1.33
CA ASP A 11 3.99 -7.19 -0.66
C ASP A 11 2.59 -7.65 -1.10
N ILE A 12 2.34 -8.95 -0.92
CA ILE A 12 1.03 -9.58 -1.02
C ILE A 12 0.34 -9.21 0.27
N VAL A 13 -0.65 -8.35 0.15
CA VAL A 13 -1.39 -7.79 1.28
C VAL A 13 -2.82 -8.25 1.18
N THR A 14 -3.36 -8.73 2.29
CA THR A 14 -4.78 -9.09 2.36
C THR A 14 -5.54 -7.87 2.85
N THR A 15 -6.48 -7.40 2.04
CA THR A 15 -7.38 -6.33 2.45
C THR A 15 -8.35 -6.82 3.52
N THR A 16 -8.97 -5.90 4.24
CA THR A 16 -9.97 -6.22 5.27
C THR A 16 -11.16 -7.04 4.73
N CYS A 17 -11.44 -6.97 3.41
CA CYS A 17 -12.46 -7.78 2.76
C CYS A 17 -11.98 -9.16 2.27
N GLY A 18 -10.75 -9.56 2.60
CA GLY A 18 -10.18 -10.87 2.28
C GLY A 18 -9.58 -10.98 0.87
N ARG A 19 -9.42 -9.88 0.15
CA ARG A 19 -8.79 -9.87 -1.18
C ARG A 19 -7.28 -9.77 -1.03
N GLU A 20 -6.56 -10.67 -1.68
CA GLU A 20 -5.11 -10.59 -1.80
C GLU A 20 -4.73 -9.63 -2.93
N LEU A 21 -3.83 -8.70 -2.63
CA LEU A 21 -3.31 -7.70 -3.56
C LEU A 21 -1.80 -7.79 -3.59
N ASP A 22 -1.22 -7.88 -4.78
CA ASP A 22 0.24 -7.81 -4.95
C ASP A 22 0.64 -6.36 -5.25
N LEU A 23 1.18 -5.66 -4.25
CA LEU A 23 1.60 -4.26 -4.41
C LEU A 23 2.80 -4.10 -5.38
N ASN A 24 3.56 -5.16 -5.70
CA ASN A 24 4.65 -5.05 -6.67
C ASN A 24 4.16 -4.84 -8.11
N ARG A 25 2.90 -5.22 -8.39
CA ARG A 25 2.26 -5.04 -9.70
C ARG A 25 1.45 -3.75 -9.81
N THR A 26 1.57 -2.87 -8.82
CA THR A 26 0.77 -1.65 -8.71
C THR A 26 1.62 -0.42 -9.02
N GLU A 27 0.95 0.64 -9.46
CA GLU A 27 1.58 1.94 -9.69
C GLU A 27 1.47 2.79 -8.41
N LEU A 28 2.59 3.24 -7.86
CA LEU A 28 2.60 4.13 -6.70
C LEU A 28 2.24 5.56 -7.15
N ILE A 29 1.09 6.06 -6.70
CA ILE A 29 0.56 7.38 -7.07
C ILE A 29 0.95 8.45 -6.06
N ILE A 30 0.86 8.12 -4.78
CA ILE A 30 1.19 9.03 -3.68
C ILE A 30 2.06 8.29 -2.68
N GLU A 31 3.18 8.90 -2.32
CA GLU A 31 4.04 8.47 -1.22
C GLU A 31 4.09 9.57 -0.16
N ARG A 32 3.62 9.25 1.04
CA ARG A 32 3.73 10.11 2.21
C ARG A 32 4.29 9.30 3.36
N SER A 33 5.29 9.83 4.04
CA SER A 33 5.89 9.14 5.18
C SER A 33 6.34 10.14 6.24
N ASN A 34 6.37 9.66 7.48
CA ASN A 34 6.98 10.35 8.61
C ASN A 34 7.68 9.32 9.50
N SER A 35 8.21 9.76 10.65
CA SER A 35 8.97 8.90 11.55
C SER A 35 8.18 7.76 12.20
N LEU A 36 6.84 7.79 12.17
CA LEU A 36 5.96 6.84 12.87
C LEU A 36 5.17 5.94 11.91
N PHE A 37 4.77 6.48 10.76
CA PHE A 37 3.96 5.75 9.77
C PHE A 37 4.23 6.24 8.34
N SER A 38 3.88 5.38 7.38
CA SER A 38 3.75 5.75 5.96
C SER A 38 2.32 5.56 5.49
N TYR A 39 1.92 6.41 4.56
CA TYR A 39 0.65 6.41 3.87
C TYR A 39 0.95 6.44 2.37
N ASN A 40 0.81 5.30 1.72
CA ASN A 40 1.11 5.14 0.29
C ASN A 40 -0.18 4.79 -0.45
N ILE A 41 -0.41 5.40 -1.60
CA ILE A 41 -1.54 5.06 -2.47
C ILE A 41 -1.02 4.39 -3.72
N HIS A 42 -1.54 3.19 -3.95
CA HIS A 42 -1.23 2.37 -5.10
C HIS A 42 -2.45 2.25 -6.00
N LYS A 43 -2.24 2.35 -7.31
CA LYS A 43 -3.23 2.04 -8.33
C LYS A 43 -3.04 0.60 -8.79
N LEU A 44 -4.09 -0.20 -8.66
CA LEU A 44 -4.14 -1.58 -9.08
C LEU A 44 -4.25 -1.68 -10.61
N ASP A 45 -3.86 -2.83 -11.16
CA ASP A 45 -4.00 -3.13 -12.60
C ASP A 45 -5.48 -3.17 -13.05
N THR A 46 -6.40 -3.46 -12.12
CA THR A 46 -7.85 -3.36 -12.31
C THR A 46 -8.36 -1.92 -12.43
N GLY A 47 -7.52 -0.92 -12.12
CA GLY A 47 -7.89 0.50 -12.09
C GLY A 47 -8.35 1.00 -10.72
N GLU A 48 -8.62 0.10 -9.78
CA GLU A 48 -8.95 0.42 -8.38
C GLU A 48 -7.74 1.02 -7.65
N TYR A 49 -7.97 1.68 -6.52
CA TYR A 49 -6.90 2.24 -5.69
C TYR A 49 -6.86 1.55 -4.33
N VAL A 50 -5.66 1.40 -3.77
CA VAL A 50 -5.46 0.90 -2.41
C VAL A 50 -4.56 1.85 -1.63
N ILE A 51 -5.00 2.22 -0.45
CA ILE A 51 -4.15 2.88 0.55
C ILE A 51 -3.44 1.78 1.34
N ALA A 52 -2.12 1.85 1.36
CA ALA A 52 -1.27 1.10 2.26
C ALA A 52 -0.79 2.02 3.40
N GLU A 53 -1.42 1.90 4.56
CA GLU A 53 -0.96 2.52 5.81
C GLU A 53 0.00 1.53 6.49
N LYS A 54 1.30 1.84 6.54
CA LYS A 54 2.29 1.02 7.24
C LYS A 54 2.75 1.73 8.52
N PHE A 55 2.60 1.06 9.66
CA PHE A 55 3.05 1.55 10.97
C PHE A 55 4.39 0.91 11.31
N TYR A 56 5.46 1.72 11.38
CA TYR A 56 6.81 1.20 11.58
C TYR A 56 7.03 0.58 12.97
N GLY A 57 6.28 1.05 13.98
CA GLY A 57 6.35 0.50 15.33
C GLY A 57 5.66 -0.85 15.50
N ASN A 58 4.68 -1.18 14.65
CA ASN A 58 3.97 -2.45 14.72
C ASN A 58 3.29 -2.80 13.37
N PRO A 59 3.76 -3.84 12.66
CA PRO A 59 3.19 -4.24 11.38
C PRO A 59 1.77 -4.80 11.48
N PHE A 60 1.33 -5.28 12.65
CA PHE A 60 -0.05 -5.74 12.84
C PHE A 60 -1.09 -4.62 12.77
N ASN A 61 -0.63 -3.37 12.88
CA ASN A 61 -1.48 -2.19 12.72
C ASN A 61 -1.54 -1.69 11.28
N ASN A 62 -0.85 -2.34 10.34
CA ASN A 62 -0.91 -1.96 8.94
C ASN A 62 -2.34 -2.12 8.43
N ARG A 63 -2.79 -1.16 7.62
CA ARG A 63 -4.13 -1.17 7.03
C ARG A 63 -4.03 -1.05 5.53
N TYR A 64 -4.86 -1.84 4.87
CA TYR A 64 -4.99 -1.85 3.42
C TYR A 64 -6.45 -1.56 3.07
N ILE A 65 -6.70 -0.37 2.57
CA ILE A 65 -8.05 0.15 2.34
C ILE A 65 -8.25 0.31 0.84
N LEU A 66 -9.23 -0.41 0.29
CA LEU A 66 -9.66 -0.22 -1.10
C LEU A 66 -10.47 1.07 -1.23
N LEU A 67 -10.18 1.82 -2.27
CA LEU A 67 -10.83 3.07 -2.60
C LEU A 67 -11.46 3.00 -3.98
N ASN A 68 -12.57 3.73 -4.11
CA ASN A 68 -13.27 3.94 -5.37
C ASN A 68 -12.80 5.26 -6.02
N ASP A 69 -13.15 5.44 -7.30
CA ASP A 69 -12.74 6.62 -8.10
C ASP A 69 -13.17 7.97 -7.49
N GLU A 70 -14.31 8.03 -6.80
CA GLU A 70 -14.73 9.28 -6.13
C GLU A 70 -13.84 9.62 -4.92
N GLN A 71 -13.40 8.61 -4.18
CA GLN A 71 -12.61 8.79 -2.95
C GLN A 71 -11.17 9.21 -3.25
N ILE A 72 -10.59 8.69 -4.35
CA ILE A 72 -9.25 9.08 -4.79
C ILE A 72 -9.21 10.55 -5.25
N GLU A 73 -10.24 11.02 -5.95
CA GLU A 73 -10.31 12.43 -6.39
C GLU A 73 -10.42 13.38 -5.20
N MET A 74 -11.18 13.00 -4.16
CA MET A 74 -11.20 13.78 -2.91
C MET A 74 -9.82 13.84 -2.23
N LEU A 75 -9.04 12.75 -2.26
CA LEU A 75 -7.72 12.68 -1.64
C LEU A 75 -6.65 13.49 -2.40
N LYS A 76 -6.80 13.69 -3.72
CA LYS A 76 -5.87 14.53 -4.50
C LYS A 76 -5.94 16.02 -4.17
N HIS A 77 -7.04 16.47 -3.56
CA HIS A 77 -7.30 17.87 -3.22
C HIS A 77 -7.03 18.23 -1.76
N LEU A 78 -6.54 17.28 -0.95
CA LEU A 78 -6.07 17.48 0.43
C LEU A 78 -4.56 17.71 0.47
#